data_AF-A0A9P3KGR7-F1
#
_entry.id   AF-A0A9P3KGR7-F1
#
_cell.length_a   1.000
_cell.length_b   1.000
_cell.length_c   1.000
_cell.angle_alpha   90.00
_cell.angle_beta   90.00
_cell.angle_gamma   90.00
#
_symmetry.space_group_name_H-M   'P 1'
#
loop_
_entity.id
_entity.type
_entity.pdbx_description
1 polymer ?
#
loop_
_entity_poly.entity_id
_entity_poly.type
_entity_poly.pdbx_seq_one_letter_code
_entity_poly.pdbx_strand_id
1 'polypeptide(L)'
;MGTFSAIRNVAKCAARMGQCFSSRFTSLPLPRALVCSLPDVTRHSYCFTDGVGAVSPEAGRALADAIAPYLDRPVAGGGGVGTRREGGAWLRAPSAFQMRYAGAKGVVAVWPRRVMQRVEREAQVHGEGGSATAAAGVEVAGGAQQQQQAVGLMFQEGQCAGAWCEQAGRGAARGDGGVVGQGVAHMWVRPSMDKFESQHADVEVINWTRPQPCFLNRQIVTLLSTLGVPDQVFLDMQDTMVQRLDAAVSSRASALRLLEESGADHLYGAAMAMLRAGFHPAHEPHLKRMIRAYGQCFIQVCDATAPTPTSTYRLNSTGRGMGAPRVVSGPVVFGKNPCLHPGDLRLLTAVDAPCLHHLIDCLVLPKHGPRPHANEASGSDMDGDVYFVAWDQRLLPPGGRSSEPMDYQPAKKDGRAAVTMTEVHLFFVDHMLNDSVGIICNAHVVHADRSPMGAFDPACITLAREAA
;
A
#
# COMPACT_ATOMS: atom_id res chain seq x y z
N MET A 1 15.61 -1.01 21.64
CA MET A 1 16.44 -1.21 20.43
C MET A 1 16.49 -2.67 20.00
N GLY A 2 16.61 -3.66 20.90
CA GLY A 2 16.60 -5.09 20.51
C GLY A 2 18.00 -5.64 20.23
N THR A 3 18.07 -6.87 19.72
CA THR A 3 19.31 -7.63 19.48
C THR A 3 19.56 -7.78 17.98
N PHE A 4 20.69 -7.25 17.49
CA PHE A 4 21.07 -7.29 16.06
C PHE A 4 22.16 -8.34 15.75
N SER A 5 22.62 -9.09 16.74
CA SER A 5 23.76 -10.01 16.64
C SER A 5 23.56 -11.17 15.65
N ALA A 6 22.32 -11.48 15.25
CA ALA A 6 22.00 -12.49 14.26
C ALA A 6 22.15 -11.98 12.80
N ILE A 7 22.24 -10.66 12.58
CA ILE A 7 22.29 -10.08 11.25
C ILE A 7 23.73 -10.17 10.70
N ARG A 8 23.88 -10.77 9.51
CA ARG A 8 25.19 -10.98 8.85
C ARG A 8 25.49 -10.00 7.72
N ASN A 9 24.48 -9.26 7.25
CA ASN A 9 24.64 -8.27 6.20
C ASN A 9 24.69 -6.87 6.82
N VAL A 10 25.78 -6.13 6.54
CA VAL A 10 26.05 -4.81 7.13
C VAL A 10 24.93 -3.82 6.80
N ALA A 11 24.51 -3.74 5.53
CA ALA A 11 23.45 -2.86 5.08
C ALA A 11 22.11 -3.14 5.79
N LYS A 12 21.73 -4.42 5.91
CA LYS A 12 20.54 -4.83 6.66
C LYS A 12 20.66 -4.49 8.14
N CYS A 13 21.83 -4.69 8.75
CA CYS A 13 22.07 -4.37 10.15
C CYS A 13 21.91 -2.86 10.40
N ALA A 14 22.55 -2.03 9.58
CA ALA A 14 22.42 -0.57 9.59
C ALA A 14 20.96 -0.13 9.42
N ALA A 15 20.25 -0.69 8.43
CA ALA A 15 18.84 -0.39 8.18
C ALA A 15 17.95 -0.75 9.38
N ARG A 16 18.20 -1.88 10.07
CA ARG A 16 17.41 -2.28 11.26
C ARG A 16 17.71 -1.42 12.48
N MET A 17 18.96 -0.97 12.67
CA MET A 17 19.27 0.04 13.69
C MET A 17 18.55 1.37 13.41
N GLY A 18 18.53 1.80 12.14
CA GLY A 18 17.80 2.98 11.68
C GLY A 18 16.30 2.93 11.99
N GLN A 19 15.71 1.74 12.05
CA GLN A 19 14.31 1.59 12.44
C GLN A 19 14.04 2.16 13.82
N CYS A 20 14.94 2.05 14.79
CA CYS A 20 14.68 2.59 16.14
C CYS A 20 14.48 4.12 16.19
N PHE A 21 14.80 4.83 15.11
CA PHE A 21 14.71 6.29 15.03
C PHE A 21 13.54 6.81 14.19
N SER A 22 12.70 5.95 13.62
CA SER A 22 11.60 6.46 12.79
C SER A 22 10.48 7.04 13.65
N SER A 23 9.94 8.14 13.15
CA SER A 23 8.86 8.88 13.81
C SER A 23 7.60 8.02 13.93
N ARG A 24 6.94 8.13 15.09
CA ARG A 24 5.66 7.49 15.38
C ARG A 24 4.65 8.51 15.85
N PHE A 25 3.37 8.29 15.55
CA PHE A 25 2.28 9.14 16.04
C PHE A 25 1.85 8.78 17.46
N THR A 26 1.80 7.47 17.77
CA THR A 26 1.41 6.97 19.09
C THR A 26 2.05 5.61 19.37
N SER A 27 1.95 5.17 20.63
CA SER A 27 2.38 3.85 21.10
C SER A 27 1.35 3.34 22.09
N LEU A 28 0.94 2.08 21.96
CA LEU A 28 -0.01 1.42 22.85
C LEU A 28 0.60 0.14 23.42
N PRO A 29 0.50 -0.11 24.74
CA PRO A 29 0.88 -1.39 25.31
C PRO A 29 0.06 -2.53 24.70
N LEU A 30 0.73 -3.55 24.18
CA LEU A 30 0.12 -4.76 23.63
C LEU A 30 0.90 -6.00 24.12
N PRO A 31 0.46 -6.61 25.23
CA PRO A 31 1.13 -7.79 25.79
C PRO A 31 1.34 -8.88 24.74
N ARG A 32 2.53 -9.50 24.73
CA ARG A 32 2.88 -10.55 23.77
C ARG A 32 1.91 -11.74 23.77
N ALA A 33 1.27 -12.01 24.90
CA ALA A 33 0.23 -13.04 25.02
C ALA A 33 -1.01 -12.79 24.13
N LEU A 34 -1.20 -11.55 23.63
CA LEU A 34 -2.26 -11.17 22.72
C LEU A 34 -1.80 -11.10 21.25
N VAL A 35 -0.57 -11.53 20.97
CA VAL A 35 0.04 -11.51 19.63
C VAL A 35 0.36 -12.93 19.19
N CYS A 36 -0.26 -13.37 18.10
CA CYS A 36 0.00 -14.67 17.50
C CYS A 36 0.87 -14.54 16.24
N SER A 37 1.66 -15.58 15.96
CA SER A 37 2.41 -15.68 14.71
C SER A 37 1.64 -16.52 13.70
N LEU A 38 1.55 -16.05 12.45
CA LEU A 38 1.01 -16.78 11.32
C LEU A 38 2.12 -17.09 10.30
N PRO A 39 2.11 -18.28 9.68
CA PRO A 39 3.09 -18.60 8.64
C PRO A 39 2.92 -17.70 7.43
N ASP A 40 4.01 -17.27 6.80
CA ASP A 40 3.94 -16.56 5.52
C ASP A 40 3.32 -17.41 4.42
N VAL A 41 2.56 -16.78 3.53
CA VAL A 41 2.04 -17.46 2.34
C VAL A 41 3.12 -17.41 1.26
N THR A 42 3.85 -18.52 1.08
CA THR A 42 4.91 -18.62 0.09
C THR A 42 4.53 -19.55 -1.06
N ARG A 43 4.85 -19.17 -2.30
CA ARG A 43 4.68 -20.00 -3.51
C ARG A 43 5.78 -19.65 -4.50
N HIS A 44 6.30 -20.66 -5.21
CA HIS A 44 7.31 -20.48 -6.27
C HIS A 44 8.47 -19.56 -5.82
N SER A 45 9.02 -19.79 -4.62
CA SER A 45 10.05 -19.00 -3.93
C SER A 45 9.73 -17.54 -3.58
N TYR A 46 8.50 -17.07 -3.82
CA TYR A 46 8.06 -15.73 -3.43
C TYR A 46 7.15 -15.75 -2.20
N CYS A 47 7.25 -14.70 -1.37
CA CYS A 47 6.35 -14.44 -0.26
C CYS A 47 5.22 -13.50 -0.70
N PHE A 48 3.97 -13.97 -0.63
CA PHE A 48 2.78 -13.18 -0.99
C PHE A 48 2.24 -12.34 0.16
N THR A 49 2.75 -12.52 1.37
CA THR A 49 2.33 -11.80 2.58
C THR A 49 3.48 -11.03 3.22
N ASP A 50 4.52 -10.71 2.44
CA ASP A 50 5.72 -10.05 2.94
C ASP A 50 5.38 -8.70 3.57
N GLY A 51 5.53 -8.61 4.90
CA GLY A 51 5.25 -7.39 5.65
C GLY A 51 3.79 -7.20 6.07
N VAL A 52 2.88 -8.18 5.87
CA VAL A 52 1.44 -8.01 6.18
C VAL A 52 0.93 -8.94 7.26
N GLY A 53 0.46 -8.34 8.35
CA GLY A 53 -0.28 -8.99 9.44
C GLY A 53 -1.74 -8.57 9.49
N ALA A 54 -2.39 -8.88 10.61
CA ALA A 54 -3.78 -8.50 10.86
C ALA A 54 -4.02 -8.10 12.32
N VAL A 55 -5.06 -7.33 12.56
CA VAL A 55 -5.56 -7.00 13.91
C VAL A 55 -7.06 -7.25 13.99
N SER A 56 -7.53 -7.58 15.18
CA SER A 56 -8.95 -7.72 15.48
C SER A 56 -9.68 -6.38 15.37
N PRO A 57 -11.01 -6.34 15.14
CA PRO A 57 -11.77 -5.09 15.09
C PRO A 57 -11.63 -4.24 16.37
N GLU A 58 -11.54 -4.88 17.53
CA GLU A 58 -11.37 -4.20 18.82
C GLU A 58 -9.98 -3.56 18.93
N ALA A 59 -8.93 -4.27 18.51
CA ALA A 59 -7.56 -3.74 18.48
C ALA A 59 -7.41 -2.62 17.43
N GLY A 60 -7.99 -2.80 16.24
CA GLY A 60 -8.04 -1.76 15.21
C GLY A 60 -8.73 -0.49 15.70
N ARG A 61 -9.80 -0.63 16.49
CA ARG A 61 -10.48 0.52 17.10
C ARG A 61 -9.64 1.19 18.19
N ALA A 62 -8.95 0.44 19.04
CA ALA A 62 -8.03 1.00 20.03
C ALA A 62 -6.89 1.79 19.36
N LEU A 63 -6.33 1.27 18.27
CA LEU A 63 -5.33 1.98 17.46
C LEU A 63 -5.92 3.26 16.86
N ALA A 64 -7.12 3.20 16.29
CA ALA A 64 -7.82 4.36 15.76
C ALA A 64 -8.10 5.44 16.83
N ASP A 65 -8.53 5.03 18.03
CA ASP A 65 -8.76 5.92 19.17
C ASP A 65 -7.47 6.62 19.60
N ALA A 66 -6.34 5.92 19.62
CA ALA A 66 -5.04 6.47 20.00
C ALA A 66 -4.48 7.47 18.98
N ILE A 67 -4.84 7.35 17.70
CA ILE A 67 -4.45 8.31 16.67
C ILE A 67 -5.53 9.34 16.36
N ALA A 68 -6.69 9.30 17.04
CA ALA A 68 -7.82 10.19 16.77
C ALA A 68 -7.46 11.70 16.73
N PRO A 69 -6.53 12.22 17.55
CA PRO A 69 -6.10 13.63 17.46
C PRO A 69 -5.41 13.99 16.13
N TYR A 70 -4.86 13.00 15.43
CA TYR A 70 -4.11 13.15 14.18
C TYR A 70 -4.92 12.74 12.94
N LEU A 71 -6.09 12.12 13.12
CA LEU A 71 -7.00 11.84 12.03
C LEU A 71 -7.63 13.14 11.52
N ASP A 72 -7.96 13.16 10.23
CA ASP A 72 -8.54 14.32 9.58
C ASP A 72 -9.77 14.79 10.36
N ARG A 73 -9.71 16.02 10.90
CA ARG A 73 -10.90 16.63 11.49
C ARG A 73 -11.93 16.78 10.38
N PRO A 74 -13.18 16.33 10.58
CA PRO A 74 -14.20 16.47 9.57
C PRO A 74 -14.33 17.95 9.20
N VAL A 75 -14.05 18.27 7.94
CA VAL A 75 -14.57 19.50 7.32
C VAL A 75 -16.09 19.35 7.35
N ALA A 76 -16.82 20.43 7.63
CA ALA A 76 -18.28 20.42 7.76
C ALA A 76 -18.93 19.54 6.66
N GLY A 77 -19.51 18.40 7.05
CA GLY A 77 -20.14 17.42 6.15
C GLY A 77 -19.31 16.19 5.71
N GLY A 78 -18.08 15.98 6.17
CA GLY A 78 -17.16 14.97 5.64
C GLY A 78 -17.22 13.57 6.30
N GLY A 79 -17.43 12.53 5.49
CA GLY A 79 -17.41 11.10 5.86
C GLY A 79 -16.12 10.36 5.49
N GLY A 80 -14.95 10.95 5.72
CA GLY A 80 -13.62 10.33 5.48
C GLY A 80 -13.14 9.40 6.61
N VAL A 81 -11.94 8.82 6.48
CA VAL A 81 -11.30 8.11 7.60
C VAL A 81 -11.12 9.07 8.77
N GLY A 82 -11.57 8.69 9.97
CA GLY A 82 -11.59 9.58 11.13
C GLY A 82 -12.98 10.14 11.48
N THR A 83 -14.02 9.79 10.70
CA THR A 83 -15.38 10.25 10.98
C THR A 83 -15.99 9.50 12.17
N ARG A 84 -16.53 10.26 13.13
CA ARG A 84 -17.30 9.73 14.27
C ARG A 84 -18.78 10.10 14.15
N ARG A 85 -19.66 9.22 14.63
CA ARG A 85 -21.09 9.48 14.86
C ARG A 85 -21.27 10.38 16.08
N GLU A 86 -22.42 11.06 16.15
CA GLU A 86 -22.91 11.65 17.40
C GLU A 86 -22.95 10.55 18.48
N GLY A 87 -22.29 10.79 19.62
CA GLY A 87 -22.05 9.77 20.66
C GLY A 87 -20.68 9.09 20.61
N GLY A 88 -19.78 9.50 19.72
CA GLY A 88 -18.34 9.15 19.77
C GLY A 88 -17.95 7.83 19.11
N ALA A 89 -18.89 7.09 18.53
CA ALA A 89 -18.61 5.86 17.79
C ALA A 89 -17.99 6.12 16.41
N TRP A 90 -17.01 5.33 15.97
CA TRP A 90 -16.47 5.47 14.61
C TRP A 90 -17.54 5.17 13.57
N LEU A 91 -17.76 6.12 12.66
CA LEU A 91 -18.45 5.86 11.41
C LEU A 91 -17.49 5.21 10.41
N ARG A 92 -16.24 5.68 10.37
CA ARG A 92 -15.16 5.15 9.52
C ARG A 92 -13.82 5.24 10.23
N ALA A 93 -13.37 4.12 10.79
CA ALA A 93 -12.02 3.95 11.29
C ALA A 93 -11.06 3.54 10.15
N PRO A 94 -9.75 3.77 10.27
CA PRO A 94 -8.78 3.23 9.33
C PRO A 94 -8.90 1.71 9.23
N SER A 95 -8.75 1.18 8.01
CA SER A 95 -8.84 -0.25 7.71
C SER A 95 -7.50 -0.97 7.83
N ALA A 96 -6.38 -0.24 7.78
CA ALA A 96 -5.06 -0.79 8.08
C ALA A 96 -4.12 0.27 8.67
N PHE A 97 -3.10 -0.21 9.36
CA PHE A 97 -2.09 0.59 10.05
C PHE A 97 -0.70 0.11 9.69
N GLN A 98 0.17 1.01 9.26
CA GLN A 98 1.60 0.73 9.26
C GLN A 98 2.09 0.82 10.69
N MET A 99 2.74 -0.23 11.15
CA MET A 99 3.07 -0.39 12.56
C MET A 99 4.47 -0.90 12.79
N ARG A 100 4.89 -0.74 14.05
CA ARG A 100 6.01 -1.48 14.62
C ARG A 100 5.60 -2.14 15.90
N TYR A 101 6.15 -3.31 16.13
CA TYR A 101 5.94 -4.05 17.34
C TYR A 101 7.16 -4.91 17.62
N ALA A 102 7.83 -4.72 18.75
CA ALA A 102 9.11 -5.37 19.01
C ALA A 102 10.11 -5.10 17.85
N GLY A 103 10.61 -6.15 17.18
CA GLY A 103 11.39 -6.01 15.94
C GLY A 103 10.58 -6.27 14.68
N ALA A 104 9.27 -6.47 14.80
CA ALA A 104 8.38 -6.58 13.65
C ALA A 104 8.09 -5.19 13.04
N LYS A 105 8.19 -5.11 11.72
CA LYS A 105 7.79 -3.96 10.90
C LYS A 105 6.83 -4.44 9.81
N GLY A 106 5.74 -3.72 9.61
CA GLY A 106 4.88 -3.92 8.46
C GLY A 106 3.53 -3.23 8.56
N VAL A 107 2.55 -3.75 7.82
CA VAL A 107 1.16 -3.30 7.83
C VAL A 107 0.30 -4.34 8.54
N VAL A 108 -0.65 -3.89 9.35
CA VAL A 108 -1.71 -4.74 9.91
C VAL A 108 -3.08 -4.26 9.43
N ALA A 109 -3.84 -5.15 8.81
CA ALA A 109 -5.21 -4.88 8.37
C ALA A 109 -6.23 -5.28 9.44
N VAL A 110 -7.28 -4.48 9.60
CA VAL A 110 -8.41 -4.79 10.49
C VAL A 110 -9.24 -5.89 9.86
N TRP A 111 -9.22 -7.08 10.44
CA TRP A 111 -9.85 -8.26 9.86
C TRP A 111 -10.85 -8.91 10.84
N PRO A 112 -11.99 -9.44 10.35
CA PRO A 112 -12.97 -10.09 11.23
C PRO A 112 -12.35 -11.21 12.07
N ARG A 113 -12.53 -11.13 13.39
CA ARG A 113 -11.91 -12.05 14.37
C ARG A 113 -12.18 -13.52 14.04
N ARG A 114 -13.44 -13.86 13.71
CA ARG A 114 -13.83 -15.25 13.39
C ARG A 114 -13.05 -15.82 12.21
N VAL A 115 -12.71 -14.98 11.23
CA VAL A 115 -11.91 -15.40 10.07
C VAL A 115 -10.47 -15.64 10.50
N MET A 116 -9.87 -14.74 11.29
CA MET A 116 -8.49 -14.90 11.75
C MET A 116 -8.31 -16.12 12.67
N GLN A 117 -9.26 -16.39 13.56
CA GLN A 117 -9.26 -17.59 14.40
C GLN A 117 -9.36 -18.90 13.58
N ARG A 118 -10.00 -18.85 12.41
CA ARG A 118 -10.02 -19.99 11.49
C ARG A 118 -8.66 -20.17 10.81
N VAL A 119 -8.07 -19.07 10.29
CA VAL A 119 -6.73 -19.07 9.69
C VAL A 119 -5.68 -19.59 10.66
N GLU A 120 -5.75 -19.18 11.92
CA GLU A 120 -4.86 -19.64 12.98
C GLU A 120 -4.97 -21.14 13.21
N ARG A 121 -6.19 -21.68 13.30
CA ARG A 121 -6.41 -23.13 13.44
C ARG A 121 -5.92 -23.92 12.24
N GLU A 122 -6.17 -23.43 11.03
CA GLU A 122 -5.69 -24.07 9.79
C GLU A 122 -4.16 -24.10 9.74
N ALA A 123 -3.49 -23.03 10.20
CA ALA A 123 -2.04 -22.97 10.28
C ALA A 123 -1.46 -23.96 11.31
N GLN A 124 -2.15 -24.16 12.44
CA GLN A 124 -1.74 -25.14 13.46
C GLN A 124 -1.84 -26.58 12.96
N VAL A 125 -2.91 -26.93 12.25
CA VAL A 125 -3.11 -28.28 11.69
C VAL A 125 -2.04 -28.66 10.66
N HIS A 126 -1.60 -27.71 9.83
CA HIS A 126 -0.54 -27.96 8.85
C HIS A 126 0.88 -28.00 9.45
N GLY A 127 1.05 -27.51 10.68
CA GLY A 127 2.33 -27.53 11.39
C GLY A 127 2.67 -28.89 12.03
N GLU A 128 1.68 -29.73 12.32
CA GLU A 128 1.86 -31.01 13.03
C GLU A 128 2.03 -32.23 12.09
N GLY A 129 1.85 -32.06 10.78
CA GLY A 129 1.86 -33.15 9.78
C GLY A 129 3.16 -33.34 8.96
N GLY A 130 4.25 -32.63 9.30
CA GLY A 130 5.49 -32.64 8.52
C GLY A 130 6.40 -33.86 8.75
N SER A 131 5.94 -35.07 8.44
CA SER A 131 6.82 -36.22 8.17
C SER A 131 6.63 -36.64 6.71
N ALA A 132 7.76 -36.74 6.01
CA ALA A 132 7.85 -36.98 4.58
C ALA A 132 7.18 -38.29 4.14
N THR A 133 6.37 -38.22 3.09
CA THR A 133 6.32 -39.28 2.06
C THR A 133 6.08 -38.65 0.70
N ALA A 134 7.11 -38.74 -0.13
CA ALA A 134 7.00 -38.65 -1.58
C ALA A 134 6.35 -39.93 -2.13
N ALA A 135 5.38 -39.79 -3.04
CA ALA A 135 4.94 -40.79 -4.03
C ALA A 135 3.98 -40.06 -4.98
N ALA A 136 4.37 -39.82 -6.24
CA ALA A 136 4.24 -40.69 -7.41
C ALA A 136 2.98 -40.31 -8.23
N GLY A 137 3.19 -40.10 -9.53
CA GLY A 137 2.33 -39.29 -10.38
C GLY A 137 1.20 -40.02 -11.09
N VAL A 138 0.42 -39.24 -11.83
CA VAL A 138 -0.32 -39.65 -13.04
C VAL A 138 -0.42 -38.42 -13.96
N GLU A 139 0.18 -38.51 -15.15
CA GLU A 139 -0.15 -37.66 -16.28
C GLU A 139 -1.55 -38.03 -16.81
N VAL A 140 -2.41 -37.04 -17.03
CA VAL A 140 -3.47 -37.12 -18.03
C VAL A 140 -3.51 -35.78 -18.77
N ALA A 141 -3.32 -35.83 -20.08
CA ALA A 141 -3.50 -34.74 -21.02
C ALA A 141 -5.00 -34.44 -21.21
N GLY A 142 -5.35 -33.16 -21.32
CA GLY A 142 -6.69 -32.71 -21.73
C GLY A 142 -6.89 -31.21 -21.50
N GLY A 143 -7.00 -30.45 -22.58
CA GLY A 143 -7.22 -29.00 -22.51
C GLY A 143 -8.61 -28.63 -22.00
N ALA A 144 -8.70 -27.55 -21.22
CA ALA A 144 -9.85 -26.66 -21.08
C ALA A 144 -9.49 -25.47 -20.16
N GLN A 145 -9.97 -24.29 -20.55
CA GLN A 145 -10.11 -23.03 -19.83
C GLN A 145 -9.56 -22.95 -18.39
N GLN A 146 -8.51 -22.14 -18.21
CA GLN A 146 -8.03 -21.66 -16.91
C GLN A 146 -9.10 -20.76 -16.24
N GLN A 147 -9.95 -21.36 -15.40
CA GLN A 147 -10.70 -20.65 -14.37
C GLN A 147 -9.73 -20.20 -13.27
N GLN A 148 -9.32 -18.93 -13.34
CA GLN A 148 -8.51 -18.26 -12.34
C GLN A 148 -9.41 -17.72 -11.22
N GLN A 149 -9.36 -18.37 -10.06
CA GLN A 149 -10.15 -18.03 -8.87
C GLN A 149 -9.39 -16.99 -8.03
N ALA A 150 -10.04 -15.87 -7.70
CA ALA A 150 -9.47 -14.73 -6.99
C ALA A 150 -9.97 -14.66 -5.55
N VAL A 151 -9.07 -14.61 -4.54
CA VAL A 151 -9.52 -14.35 -3.18
C VAL A 151 -8.53 -13.64 -2.25
N GLY A 152 -9.02 -12.62 -1.55
CA GLY A 152 -8.56 -12.24 -0.22
C GLY A 152 -9.10 -13.26 0.79
N LEU A 153 -8.26 -14.21 1.22
CA LEU A 153 -8.61 -15.28 2.17
C LEU A 153 -10.02 -15.90 2.00
N MET A 154 -10.26 -16.62 0.89
CA MET A 154 -11.06 -17.85 0.86
C MET A 154 -10.44 -18.81 -0.17
N PHE A 155 -10.89 -20.06 -0.19
CA PHE A 155 -10.51 -21.10 -1.13
C PHE A 155 -11.79 -21.71 -1.74
N GLN A 156 -11.69 -22.02 -3.04
CA GLN A 156 -12.51 -22.81 -3.98
C GLN A 156 -14.05 -22.80 -3.90
N GLU A 157 -14.67 -22.38 -5.01
CA GLU A 157 -16.07 -22.59 -5.38
C GLU A 157 -16.34 -24.06 -5.72
N GLY A 158 -17.43 -24.58 -5.14
CA GLY A 158 -17.96 -25.90 -5.41
C GLY A 158 -18.84 -26.34 -4.25
N GLN A 159 -20.14 -26.02 -4.35
CA GLN A 159 -21.24 -26.35 -3.42
C GLN A 159 -21.64 -25.26 -2.41
N CYS A 160 -22.82 -24.70 -2.68
CA CYS A 160 -23.77 -24.07 -1.77
C CYS A 160 -23.47 -22.67 -1.22
N ALA A 161 -23.74 -21.66 -2.06
CA ALA A 161 -24.11 -20.28 -1.70
C ALA A 161 -25.45 -20.17 -0.92
N GLY A 162 -25.81 -21.13 -0.05
CA GLY A 162 -27.15 -21.23 0.52
C GLY A 162 -27.27 -21.36 2.04
N ALA A 163 -26.20 -21.72 2.78
CA ALA A 163 -26.38 -22.18 4.17
C ALA A 163 -25.81 -21.30 5.30
N TRP A 164 -25.09 -20.21 5.00
CA TRP A 164 -24.38 -19.43 6.05
C TRP A 164 -24.84 -17.97 6.21
N CYS A 165 -25.67 -17.45 5.30
CA CYS A 165 -26.26 -16.11 5.46
C CYS A 165 -27.35 -16.04 6.55
N GLU A 166 -28.02 -17.15 6.88
CA GLU A 166 -29.14 -17.15 7.84
C GLU A 166 -28.72 -17.13 9.32
N GLN A 167 -27.47 -17.45 9.66
CA GLN A 167 -26.98 -17.43 11.05
C GLN A 167 -26.29 -16.12 11.46
N ALA A 168 -26.03 -15.21 10.52
CA ALA A 168 -25.56 -13.84 10.84
C ALA A 168 -26.71 -12.91 11.29
N GLY A 169 -27.97 -13.32 11.11
CA GLY A 169 -29.17 -12.49 11.31
C GLY A 169 -29.87 -12.59 12.67
N ARG A 170 -29.40 -13.38 13.64
CA ARG A 170 -30.02 -13.44 14.98
C ARG A 170 -28.99 -13.36 16.09
N GLY A 171 -28.84 -12.17 16.66
CA GLY A 171 -27.97 -11.94 17.81
C GLY A 171 -27.86 -10.46 18.17
N ALA A 172 -28.98 -9.74 18.21
CA ALA A 172 -29.02 -8.40 18.79
C ALA A 172 -29.22 -8.51 20.31
N ALA A 173 -28.40 -7.74 21.04
CA ALA A 173 -28.60 -7.24 22.39
C ALA A 173 -28.65 -8.24 23.56
N ARG A 174 -27.60 -8.21 24.38
CA ARG A 174 -27.70 -7.76 25.79
C ARG A 174 -26.30 -7.38 26.29
N GLY A 175 -26.22 -6.19 26.88
CA GLY A 175 -25.02 -5.75 27.57
C GLY A 175 -24.83 -6.56 28.83
N ASP A 176 -23.57 -6.79 29.18
CA ASP A 176 -23.19 -6.91 30.58
C ASP A 176 -21.75 -6.42 30.75
N GLY A 177 -21.54 -5.62 31.79
CA GLY A 177 -20.22 -5.20 32.21
C GLY A 177 -19.51 -6.39 32.84
N GLY A 178 -18.38 -6.80 32.27
CA GLY A 178 -17.60 -7.90 32.82
C GLY A 178 -16.34 -8.17 32.01
N VAL A 179 -15.20 -7.91 32.65
CA VAL A 179 -13.88 -8.55 32.46
C VAL A 179 -13.46 -8.83 31.00
N VAL A 180 -12.50 -8.04 30.51
CA VAL A 180 -11.72 -8.35 29.30
C VAL A 180 -11.17 -9.77 29.43
N GLY A 181 -11.77 -10.71 28.69
CA GLY A 181 -11.43 -12.13 28.75
C GLY A 181 -9.96 -12.36 28.44
N GLN A 182 -9.28 -13.01 29.38
CA GLN A 182 -7.93 -13.55 29.20
C GLN A 182 -7.94 -14.57 28.05
N GLY A 183 -7.00 -14.46 27.11
CA GLY A 183 -6.64 -15.54 26.17
C GLY A 183 -7.13 -15.43 24.72
N VAL A 184 -7.47 -14.23 24.21
CA VAL A 184 -7.80 -14.07 22.78
C VAL A 184 -6.76 -13.21 22.08
N ALA A 185 -6.18 -13.70 20.99
CA ALA A 185 -5.26 -12.93 20.18
C ALA A 185 -5.95 -11.69 19.59
N HIS A 186 -5.28 -10.55 19.69
CA HIS A 186 -5.74 -9.26 19.19
C HIS A 186 -4.95 -8.79 17.96
N MET A 187 -3.78 -9.39 17.71
CA MET A 187 -2.90 -9.11 16.59
C MET A 187 -2.24 -10.39 16.08
N TRP A 188 -2.08 -10.50 14.76
CA TRP A 188 -1.37 -11.58 14.09
C TRP A 188 -0.22 -10.99 13.27
N VAL A 189 1.01 -11.43 13.56
CA VAL A 189 2.24 -11.05 12.84
C VAL A 189 2.78 -12.23 12.05
N ARG A 190 3.70 -12.00 11.11
CA ARG A 190 4.32 -13.04 10.28
C ARG A 190 5.85 -13.03 10.38
N PRO A 191 6.54 -14.16 10.10
CA PRO A 191 8.00 -14.22 10.08
C PRO A 191 8.63 -13.14 9.19
N SER A 192 8.05 -12.86 8.03
CA SER A 192 8.51 -11.79 7.11
C SER A 192 8.53 -10.41 7.76
N MET A 193 7.68 -10.16 8.75
CA MET A 193 7.63 -8.88 9.47
C MET A 193 8.75 -8.76 10.49
N ASP A 194 9.21 -9.86 11.08
CA ASP A 194 10.22 -9.88 12.15
C ASP A 194 11.62 -9.59 11.59
N LYS A 195 12.18 -8.45 11.99
CA LYS A 195 13.46 -7.96 11.46
C LYS A 195 14.62 -8.15 12.42
N PHE A 196 14.36 -8.28 13.72
CA PHE A 196 15.36 -8.50 14.78
C PHE A 196 14.67 -8.86 16.11
N GLU A 197 15.37 -9.52 17.01
CA GLU A 197 14.78 -9.90 18.30
C GLU A 197 14.60 -8.69 19.21
N SER A 198 13.45 -8.57 19.86
CA SER A 198 13.17 -7.49 20.81
C SER A 198 12.12 -7.90 21.84
N GLN A 199 12.33 -7.43 23.07
CA GLN A 199 11.40 -7.63 24.20
C GLN A 199 10.36 -6.51 24.33
N HIS A 200 10.44 -5.47 23.49
CA HIS A 200 9.46 -4.37 23.52
C HIS A 200 8.05 -4.91 23.26
N ALA A 201 7.07 -4.40 24.00
CA ALA A 201 5.69 -4.90 23.98
C ALA A 201 4.67 -3.81 23.65
N ASP A 202 5.11 -2.66 23.15
CA ASP A 202 4.17 -1.68 22.61
C ASP A 202 4.07 -1.79 21.09
N VAL A 203 2.86 -1.57 20.59
CA VAL A 203 2.59 -1.35 19.17
C VAL A 203 2.63 0.15 18.88
N GLU A 204 3.53 0.53 17.98
CA GLU A 204 3.70 1.90 17.51
C GLU A 204 2.98 2.08 16.18
N VAL A 205 2.18 3.13 16.05
CA VAL A 205 1.53 3.47 14.78
C VAL A 205 2.40 4.49 14.04
N ILE A 206 2.85 4.10 12.85
CA ILE A 206 3.68 4.90 11.96
C ILE A 206 2.82 5.62 10.93
N ASN A 207 1.81 4.93 10.40
CA ASN A 207 0.90 5.47 9.39
C ASN A 207 -0.42 4.68 9.37
N TRP A 208 -1.40 5.15 8.61
CA TRP A 208 -2.71 4.51 8.45
C TRP A 208 -3.30 4.73 7.06
N THR A 209 -4.25 3.88 6.69
CA THR A 209 -5.02 4.00 5.45
C THR A 209 -5.84 5.28 5.45
N ARG A 210 -5.69 6.08 4.40
CA ARG A 210 -6.50 7.27 4.12
C ARG A 210 -6.52 7.50 2.61
N PRO A 211 -7.53 8.21 2.08
CA PRO A 211 -7.52 8.61 0.67
C PRO A 211 -6.29 9.45 0.37
N GLN A 212 -5.50 9.03 -0.61
CA GLN A 212 -4.35 9.79 -1.09
C GLN A 212 -4.59 10.23 -2.54
N PRO A 213 -4.22 11.47 -2.88
CA PRO A 213 -4.22 11.92 -4.26
C PRO A 213 -3.19 11.11 -5.04
N CYS A 214 -3.55 10.74 -6.27
CA CYS A 214 -2.64 10.06 -7.17
C CYS A 214 -2.15 11.06 -8.22
N PHE A 215 -0.83 11.11 -8.39
CA PHE A 215 -0.18 12.03 -9.32
C PHE A 215 0.74 11.29 -10.29
N LEU A 216 0.80 11.75 -11.53
CA LEU A 216 1.84 11.35 -12.46
C LEU A 216 3.12 12.10 -12.14
N ASN A 217 4.21 11.34 -12.02
CA ASN A 217 5.56 11.86 -12.00
C ASN A 217 6.26 11.55 -13.33
N ARG A 218 7.45 12.11 -13.53
CA ARG A 218 8.17 11.96 -14.79
C ARG A 218 8.51 10.50 -15.12
N GLN A 219 8.87 9.69 -14.12
CA GLN A 219 9.21 8.27 -14.31
C GLN A 219 8.00 7.48 -14.85
N ILE A 220 6.83 7.65 -14.24
CA ILE A 220 5.59 7.01 -14.69
C ILE A 220 5.22 7.48 -16.10
N VAL A 221 5.33 8.79 -16.38
CA VAL A 221 5.04 9.33 -17.72
C VAL A 221 5.97 8.71 -18.77
N THR A 222 7.28 8.68 -18.51
CA THR A 222 8.27 8.06 -19.40
C THR A 222 7.94 6.58 -19.67
N LEU A 223 7.57 5.82 -18.64
CA LEU A 223 7.19 4.41 -18.82
C LEU A 223 5.87 4.24 -19.58
N LEU A 224 4.84 5.02 -19.27
CA LEU A 224 3.56 4.94 -19.97
C LEU A 224 3.70 5.34 -21.45
N SER A 225 4.47 6.39 -21.74
CA SER A 225 4.82 6.78 -23.13
C SER A 225 5.58 5.66 -23.84
N THR A 226 6.59 5.06 -23.18
CA THR A 226 7.32 3.89 -23.69
C THR A 226 6.41 2.70 -23.99
N LEU A 227 5.37 2.48 -23.18
CA LEU A 227 4.38 1.41 -23.38
C LEU A 227 3.31 1.77 -24.43
N GLY A 228 3.39 2.96 -25.04
CA GLY A 228 2.57 3.39 -26.16
C GLY A 228 1.35 4.24 -25.80
N VAL A 229 1.25 4.75 -24.56
CA VAL A 229 0.25 5.78 -24.23
C VAL A 229 0.62 7.06 -24.99
N PRO A 230 -0.29 7.66 -25.79
CA PRO A 230 0.03 8.84 -26.58
C PRO A 230 0.42 10.02 -25.69
N ASP A 231 1.51 10.72 -26.05
CA ASP A 231 2.01 11.86 -25.28
C ASP A 231 0.99 12.98 -25.11
N GLN A 232 0.08 13.12 -26.09
CA GLN A 232 -1.03 14.08 -26.03
C GLN A 232 -1.91 13.88 -24.79
N VAL A 233 -2.07 12.64 -24.30
CA VAL A 233 -2.82 12.38 -23.05
C VAL A 233 -2.18 13.12 -21.88
N PHE A 234 -0.85 13.07 -21.75
CA PHE A 234 -0.15 13.75 -20.66
C PHE A 234 -0.19 15.27 -20.82
N LEU A 235 -0.08 15.77 -22.05
CA LEU A 235 -0.19 17.20 -22.35
C LEU A 235 -1.58 17.72 -22.00
N ASP A 236 -2.65 17.03 -22.40
CA ASP A 236 -4.03 17.40 -22.08
C ASP A 236 -4.28 17.41 -20.55
N MET A 237 -3.72 16.43 -19.84
CA MET A 237 -3.81 16.36 -18.38
C MET A 237 -3.01 17.48 -17.70
N GLN A 238 -1.84 17.84 -18.25
CA GLN A 238 -1.05 18.98 -17.80
C GLN A 238 -1.82 20.28 -18.01
N ASP A 239 -2.37 20.52 -19.19
CA ASP A 239 -3.15 21.71 -19.51
C ASP A 239 -4.38 21.83 -18.59
N THR A 240 -5.07 20.72 -18.33
CA THR A 240 -6.17 20.67 -17.37
C THR A 240 -5.72 21.08 -15.96
N MET A 241 -4.55 20.60 -15.52
CA MET A 241 -4.00 20.96 -14.20
C MET A 241 -3.60 22.44 -14.13
N VAL A 242 -2.99 22.99 -15.19
CA VAL A 242 -2.64 24.41 -15.30
C VAL A 242 -3.89 25.27 -15.21
N GLN A 243 -4.95 24.92 -15.96
CA GLN A 243 -6.24 25.63 -15.90
C GLN A 243 -6.85 25.61 -14.49
N ARG A 244 -6.77 24.47 -13.78
CA ARG A 244 -7.24 24.36 -12.38
C ARG A 244 -6.44 25.26 -11.44
N LEU A 245 -5.12 25.36 -11.63
CA LEU A 245 -4.25 26.25 -10.85
C LEU A 245 -4.54 27.72 -11.11
N ASP A 246 -4.74 28.11 -12.37
CA ASP A 246 -5.10 29.49 -12.73
C ASP A 246 -6.47 29.89 -12.16
N ALA A 247 -7.43 28.97 -12.21
CA ALA A 247 -8.73 29.15 -11.58
C ALA A 247 -8.62 29.28 -10.05
N ALA A 248 -7.76 28.49 -9.40
CA ALA A 248 -7.52 28.57 -7.96
C ALA A 248 -6.87 29.90 -7.54
N VAL A 249 -5.94 30.43 -8.33
CA VAL A 249 -5.35 31.75 -8.06
C VAL A 249 -6.38 32.89 -8.23
N SER A 250 -7.41 32.68 -9.04
CA SER A 250 -8.42 33.69 -9.38
C SER A 250 -9.69 33.59 -8.53
N SER A 251 -9.96 32.46 -7.88
CA SER A 251 -11.17 32.22 -7.10
C SER A 251 -10.88 31.48 -5.81
N ARG A 252 -11.34 32.05 -4.69
CA ARG A 252 -11.33 31.39 -3.38
C ARG A 252 -12.02 30.03 -3.40
N ALA A 253 -13.15 29.90 -4.08
CA ALA A 253 -13.89 28.64 -4.15
C ALA A 253 -13.11 27.57 -4.92
N SER A 254 -12.47 27.95 -6.03
CA SER A 254 -11.62 27.06 -6.81
C SER A 254 -10.35 26.69 -6.06
N ALA A 255 -9.76 27.62 -5.29
CA ALA A 255 -8.60 27.36 -4.43
C ALA A 255 -8.94 26.36 -3.31
N LEU A 256 -10.07 26.56 -2.64
CA LEU A 256 -10.57 25.62 -1.63
C LEU A 256 -10.75 24.24 -2.23
N ARG A 257 -11.44 24.14 -3.38
CA ARG A 257 -11.65 22.87 -4.07
C ARG A 257 -10.33 22.20 -4.44
N LEU A 258 -9.38 22.93 -5.04
CA LEU A 258 -8.08 22.38 -5.45
C LEU A 258 -7.27 21.87 -4.25
N LEU A 259 -7.21 22.63 -3.16
CA LEU A 259 -6.51 22.24 -1.94
C LEU A 259 -7.25 21.14 -1.16
N GLU A 260 -8.57 21.06 -1.30
CA GLU A 260 -9.32 19.93 -0.75
C GLU A 260 -9.02 18.68 -1.59
N GLU A 261 -9.02 18.75 -2.91
CA GLU A 261 -8.71 17.61 -3.80
C GLU A 261 -7.23 17.17 -3.74
N SER A 262 -6.34 18.02 -3.24
CA SER A 262 -4.89 17.81 -3.24
C SER A 262 -4.32 16.87 -2.20
N GLY A 263 -5.11 16.43 -1.21
CA GLY A 263 -4.59 15.54 -0.18
C GLY A 263 -3.64 16.14 0.86
N ALA A 264 -3.25 17.40 0.72
CA ALA A 264 -2.10 17.96 1.40
C ALA A 264 -2.49 18.70 2.69
N ASP A 265 -3.03 17.95 3.66
CA ASP A 265 -3.66 18.51 4.85
C ASP A 265 -2.66 19.18 5.82
N HIS A 266 -1.37 18.79 5.79
CA HIS A 266 -0.35 19.38 6.68
C HIS A 266 0.50 20.49 6.03
N LEU A 267 0.84 20.39 4.75
CA LEU A 267 1.69 21.41 4.08
C LEU A 267 0.93 22.70 3.74
N TYR A 268 -0.38 22.62 3.49
CA TYR A 268 -1.20 23.77 3.08
C TYR A 268 -2.35 24.06 4.04
N GLY A 269 -2.32 23.51 5.26
CA GLY A 269 -3.31 23.79 6.30
C GLY A 269 -3.45 25.29 6.58
N ALA A 270 -2.34 26.05 6.52
CA ALA A 270 -2.37 27.51 6.61
C ALA A 270 -3.10 28.16 5.41
N ALA A 271 -2.86 27.71 4.17
CA ALA A 271 -3.60 28.23 3.00
C ALA A 271 -5.09 27.92 3.10
N MET A 272 -5.45 26.71 3.54
CA MET A 272 -6.83 26.31 3.78
C MET A 272 -7.50 27.16 4.86
N ALA A 273 -6.81 27.43 5.97
CA ALA A 273 -7.31 28.27 7.06
C ALA A 273 -7.50 29.72 6.60
N MET A 274 -6.54 30.28 5.85
CA MET A 274 -6.66 31.62 5.25
C MET A 274 -7.87 31.68 4.30
N LEU A 275 -7.99 30.71 3.40
CA LEU A 275 -9.15 30.64 2.51
C LEU A 275 -10.43 30.53 3.33
N ARG A 276 -10.54 29.73 4.37
CA ARG A 276 -11.77 29.63 5.20
C ARG A 276 -12.06 30.92 5.98
N ALA A 277 -11.03 31.64 6.41
CA ALA A 277 -11.15 32.91 7.13
C ALA A 277 -11.56 34.11 6.26
N GLY A 278 -11.64 33.95 4.93
CA GLY A 278 -12.09 35.02 4.03
C GLY A 278 -11.02 35.58 3.10
N PHE A 279 -9.77 35.16 3.26
CA PHE A 279 -8.68 35.65 2.43
C PHE A 279 -8.86 35.18 0.98
N HIS A 280 -8.62 36.09 0.05
CA HIS A 280 -8.74 35.82 -1.38
C HIS A 280 -7.35 35.73 -2.02
N PRO A 281 -7.03 34.66 -2.79
CA PRO A 281 -5.72 34.51 -3.43
C PRO A 281 -5.31 35.67 -4.32
N ALA A 282 -6.27 36.35 -4.97
CA ALA A 282 -5.97 37.51 -5.81
C ALA A 282 -5.41 38.72 -5.03
N HIS A 283 -5.75 38.88 -3.75
CA HIS A 283 -5.37 40.04 -2.94
C HIS A 283 -4.34 39.71 -1.85
N GLU A 284 -4.09 38.43 -1.59
CA GLU A 284 -3.10 37.97 -0.62
C GLU A 284 -1.92 37.27 -1.34
N PRO A 285 -0.82 38.00 -1.62
CA PRO A 285 0.41 37.47 -2.22
C PRO A 285 1.01 36.22 -1.55
N HIS A 286 0.91 36.07 -0.24
CA HIS A 286 1.36 34.87 0.48
C HIS A 286 0.51 33.66 0.09
N LEU A 287 -0.82 33.77 0.17
CA LEU A 287 -1.76 32.72 -0.23
C LEU A 287 -1.62 32.37 -1.72
N LYS A 288 -1.46 33.37 -2.58
CA LYS A 288 -1.17 33.18 -4.02
C LYS A 288 0.09 32.36 -4.26
N ARG A 289 1.17 32.67 -3.54
CA ARG A 289 2.44 31.92 -3.62
C ARG A 289 2.29 30.49 -3.12
N MET A 290 1.56 30.27 -2.03
CA MET A 290 1.28 28.91 -1.52
C MET A 290 0.52 28.06 -2.55
N ILE A 291 -0.52 28.61 -3.18
CA ILE A 291 -1.31 27.91 -4.21
C ILE A 291 -0.47 27.65 -5.47
N ARG A 292 0.39 28.58 -5.87
CA ARG A 292 1.29 28.39 -7.02
C ARG A 292 2.38 27.35 -6.75
N ALA A 293 2.92 27.31 -5.53
CA ALA A 293 3.90 26.31 -5.12
C ALA A 293 3.31 24.89 -5.15
N TYR A 294 2.03 24.75 -4.84
CA TYR A 294 1.30 23.48 -5.01
C TYR A 294 1.28 22.98 -6.47
N GLY A 295 1.31 23.89 -7.45
CA GLY A 295 1.31 23.56 -8.87
C GLY A 295 2.65 23.09 -9.44
N GLN A 296 3.72 23.11 -8.65
CA GLN A 296 5.03 22.64 -9.11
C GLN A 296 5.08 21.12 -8.98
N CYS A 297 4.87 20.45 -10.13
CA CYS A 297 5.31 19.08 -10.44
C CYS A 297 4.33 17.90 -10.28
N PHE A 298 3.02 18.09 -10.19
CA PHE A 298 2.10 16.95 -10.04
C PHE A 298 0.81 17.05 -10.88
N ILE A 299 0.62 16.10 -11.80
CA ILE A 299 -0.61 15.96 -12.60
C ILE A 299 -1.56 14.99 -11.89
N GLN A 300 -2.69 15.47 -11.41
CA GLN A 300 -3.69 14.64 -10.72
C GLN A 300 -4.58 13.88 -11.70
N VAL A 301 -4.88 12.61 -11.42
CA VAL A 301 -5.45 11.66 -12.40
C VAL A 301 -6.94 11.31 -12.20
N CYS A 302 -7.63 11.81 -11.18
CA CYS A 302 -8.95 11.26 -10.81
C CYS A 302 -10.20 11.97 -11.42
N ASP A 303 -10.90 11.36 -12.41
CA ASP A 303 -12.38 11.10 -12.50
C ASP A 303 -12.75 10.15 -13.71
N ALA A 304 -13.92 9.48 -13.67
CA ALA A 304 -14.33 8.12 -14.19
C ALA A 304 -14.76 7.98 -15.71
N THR A 305 -15.09 6.82 -16.35
CA THR A 305 -15.86 5.58 -15.99
C THR A 305 -15.68 4.34 -16.95
N ALA A 306 -15.78 3.14 -16.34
CA ALA A 306 -16.31 1.80 -16.75
C ALA A 306 -15.65 0.85 -17.82
N PRO A 307 -15.70 -0.50 -17.61
CA PRO A 307 -14.67 -1.43 -18.10
C PRO A 307 -15.12 -2.80 -18.70
N THR A 308 -14.15 -3.59 -19.19
CA THR A 308 -14.24 -5.03 -19.59
C THR A 308 -13.27 -5.93 -18.79
N PRO A 309 -13.46 -7.27 -18.72
CA PRO A 309 -12.72 -8.14 -17.78
C PRO A 309 -11.52 -8.90 -18.37
N THR A 310 -10.37 -8.93 -17.66
CA THR A 310 -9.63 -10.15 -17.21
C THR A 310 -8.40 -9.82 -16.31
N SER A 311 -8.14 -10.67 -15.29
CA SER A 311 -7.27 -10.54 -14.07
C SER A 311 -7.91 -9.77 -12.87
N THR A 312 -7.44 -9.92 -11.62
CA THR A 312 -8.27 -9.61 -10.41
C THR A 312 -7.56 -8.92 -9.23
N TYR A 313 -7.98 -7.69 -8.85
CA TYR A 313 -7.51 -6.89 -7.68
C TYR A 313 -8.65 -6.09 -7.06
N ARG A 314 -8.56 -5.54 -5.85
CA ARG A 314 -9.63 -4.64 -5.35
C ARG A 314 -9.10 -3.31 -4.85
N LEU A 315 -9.78 -2.23 -5.27
CA LEU A 315 -9.55 -0.88 -4.78
C LEU A 315 -10.88 -0.28 -4.29
N ASN A 316 -10.95 0.02 -2.99
CA ASN A 316 -12.03 0.80 -2.41
C ASN A 316 -11.48 2.16 -2.05
N SER A 317 -12.07 3.22 -2.58
CA SER A 317 -11.68 4.59 -2.25
C SER A 317 -12.93 5.41 -1.89
N THR A 318 -12.83 6.23 -0.85
CA THR A 318 -13.70 7.40 -0.76
C THR A 318 -13.12 8.48 -1.66
N GLY A 319 -13.85 8.88 -2.71
CA GLY A 319 -13.56 10.17 -3.33
C GLY A 319 -13.64 11.26 -2.26
N ARG A 320 -12.85 12.34 -2.36
CA ARG A 320 -12.90 13.44 -1.37
C ARG A 320 -14.25 14.18 -1.31
N GLY A 321 -15.21 13.83 -2.17
CA GLY A 321 -16.61 14.22 -2.05
C GLY A 321 -17.40 13.39 -1.03
N MET A 322 -18.57 13.88 -0.63
CA MET A 322 -19.50 13.35 0.39
C MET A 322 -20.10 11.94 0.11
N GLY A 323 -19.43 11.08 -0.65
CA GLY A 323 -19.97 9.81 -1.16
C GLY A 323 -19.76 8.59 -0.26
N ALA A 324 -20.62 7.59 -0.43
CA ALA A 324 -20.37 6.22 0.01
C ALA A 324 -19.04 5.71 -0.59
N PRO A 325 -18.31 4.79 0.08
CA PRO A 325 -17.09 4.25 -0.50
C PRO A 325 -17.45 3.58 -1.84
N ARG A 326 -16.67 3.89 -2.89
CA ARG A 326 -16.89 3.32 -4.22
C ARG A 326 -15.89 2.21 -4.45
N VAL A 327 -16.39 1.07 -4.92
CA VAL A 327 -15.54 0.00 -5.43
C VAL A 327 -15.10 0.39 -6.84
N VAL A 328 -13.79 0.44 -7.07
CA VAL A 328 -13.24 0.59 -8.41
C VAL A 328 -13.14 -0.79 -9.03
N SER A 329 -13.65 -0.92 -10.25
CA SER A 329 -13.60 -2.13 -11.07
C SER A 329 -13.10 -1.78 -12.46
N GLY A 330 -12.44 -2.72 -13.13
CA GLY A 330 -11.92 -2.57 -14.49
C GLY A 330 -10.41 -2.48 -14.60
N PRO A 331 -9.88 -2.30 -15.82
CA PRO A 331 -8.44 -2.22 -16.04
C PRO A 331 -7.85 -1.00 -15.35
N VAL A 332 -6.71 -1.22 -14.71
CA VAL A 332 -5.93 -0.23 -13.97
C VAL A 332 -4.45 -0.38 -14.28
N VAL A 333 -3.74 0.73 -14.25
CA VAL A 333 -2.27 0.76 -14.16
C VAL A 333 -1.88 0.70 -12.70
N PHE A 334 -0.96 -0.19 -12.35
CA PHE A 334 -0.41 -0.37 -11.02
C PHE A 334 1.12 -0.28 -11.09
N GLY A 335 1.74 0.40 -10.13
CA GLY A 335 3.19 0.48 -10.04
C GLY A 335 3.66 1.03 -8.71
N LYS A 336 4.98 1.04 -8.50
CA LYS A 336 5.61 1.58 -7.30
C LYS A 336 6.77 2.48 -7.70
N ASN A 337 6.88 3.65 -7.07
CA ASN A 337 7.99 4.56 -7.33
C ASN A 337 9.22 4.27 -6.44
N PRO A 338 10.45 4.51 -6.94
CA PRO A 338 10.77 4.81 -8.34
C PRO A 338 10.56 3.58 -9.24
N CYS A 339 9.99 3.79 -10.42
CA CYS A 339 9.82 2.77 -11.45
C CYS A 339 10.70 3.11 -12.65
N LEU A 340 11.46 2.13 -13.14
CA LEU A 340 12.46 2.33 -14.21
C LEU A 340 12.33 1.28 -15.30
N HIS A 341 12.07 0.02 -14.93
CA HIS A 341 11.89 -1.03 -15.91
C HIS A 341 10.48 -0.92 -16.52
N PRO A 342 10.28 -1.11 -17.85
CA PRO A 342 8.93 -1.12 -18.44
C PRO A 342 7.95 -2.10 -17.77
N GLY A 343 8.48 -3.20 -17.24
CA GLY A 343 7.71 -4.20 -16.47
C GLY A 343 7.28 -3.77 -15.07
N ASP A 344 7.77 -2.63 -14.55
CA ASP A 344 7.40 -2.08 -13.23
C ASP A 344 5.99 -1.52 -13.20
N LEU A 345 5.49 -1.06 -14.36
CA LEU A 345 4.09 -0.74 -14.54
C LEU A 345 3.35 -1.99 -14.98
N ARG A 346 2.40 -2.41 -14.15
CA ARG A 346 1.55 -3.58 -14.37
C ARG A 346 0.19 -3.12 -14.85
N LEU A 347 -0.33 -3.80 -15.87
CA LEU A 347 -1.73 -3.73 -16.25
C LEU A 347 -2.49 -4.84 -15.55
N LEU A 348 -3.42 -4.39 -14.74
CA LEU A 348 -4.15 -5.17 -13.77
C LEU A 348 -5.65 -4.89 -13.94
N THR A 349 -6.52 -5.77 -13.45
CA THR A 349 -7.98 -5.53 -13.49
C THR A 349 -8.58 -5.55 -12.09
N ALA A 350 -9.14 -4.43 -11.66
CA ALA A 350 -9.85 -4.29 -10.40
C ALA A 350 -11.23 -4.99 -10.46
N VAL A 351 -11.65 -5.61 -9.37
CA VAL A 351 -12.83 -6.46 -9.20
C VAL A 351 -13.50 -6.17 -7.86
N ASP A 352 -14.82 -6.32 -7.82
CA ASP A 352 -15.58 -6.27 -6.59
C ASP A 352 -15.58 -7.64 -5.88
N ALA A 353 -15.36 -7.60 -4.57
CA ALA A 353 -15.33 -8.78 -3.71
C ALA A 353 -16.12 -8.52 -2.42
N PRO A 354 -17.44 -8.78 -2.38
CA PRO A 354 -18.35 -8.49 -1.26
C PRO A 354 -17.77 -8.70 0.15
N CYS A 355 -17.04 -9.80 0.39
CA CYS A 355 -16.42 -10.12 1.67
C CYS A 355 -15.36 -9.09 2.16
N LEU A 356 -14.77 -8.29 1.27
CA LEU A 356 -13.73 -7.30 1.59
C LEU A 356 -14.28 -5.86 1.70
N HIS A 357 -15.61 -5.67 1.66
CA HIS A 357 -16.24 -4.33 1.71
C HIS A 357 -15.91 -3.54 2.99
N HIS A 358 -15.47 -4.25 4.03
CA HIS A 358 -15.02 -3.66 5.29
C HIS A 358 -13.66 -2.97 5.20
N LEU A 359 -12.85 -3.23 4.16
CA LEU A 359 -11.57 -2.57 3.92
C LEU A 359 -11.77 -1.36 3.01
N ILE A 360 -11.52 -0.18 3.53
CA ILE A 360 -11.74 1.10 2.87
C ILE A 360 -10.40 1.85 2.79
N ASP A 361 -10.15 2.50 1.66
CA ASP A 361 -8.90 3.20 1.35
C ASP A 361 -7.69 2.26 1.40
N CYS A 362 -7.92 1.02 0.99
CA CYS A 362 -6.93 -0.05 0.86
C CYS A 362 -6.87 -0.53 -0.58
N LEU A 363 -5.65 -0.86 -1.03
CA LEU A 363 -5.41 -1.75 -2.14
C LEU A 363 -5.25 -3.18 -1.60
N VAL A 364 -6.00 -4.14 -2.14
CA VAL A 364 -5.87 -5.55 -1.77
C VAL A 364 -5.33 -6.34 -2.95
N LEU A 365 -4.15 -6.93 -2.77
CA LEU A 365 -3.47 -7.77 -3.75
C LEU A 365 -3.79 -9.26 -3.52
N PRO A 366 -3.83 -10.08 -4.58
CA PRO A 366 -4.05 -11.51 -4.46
C PRO A 366 -2.86 -12.20 -3.79
N LYS A 367 -3.15 -13.21 -2.99
CA LYS A 367 -2.15 -14.09 -2.35
C LYS A 367 -1.77 -15.32 -3.20
N HIS A 368 -2.22 -15.34 -4.46
CA HIS A 368 -2.06 -16.44 -5.39
C HIS A 368 -1.60 -15.90 -6.74
N GLY A 369 -0.85 -16.72 -7.46
CA GLY A 369 -0.26 -16.37 -8.73
C GLY A 369 1.15 -16.95 -8.84
N PRO A 370 1.81 -16.77 -9.99
CA PRO A 370 3.20 -17.18 -10.18
C PRO A 370 4.17 -16.30 -9.38
N ARG A 371 3.84 -15.01 -9.21
CA ARG A 371 4.65 -14.00 -8.52
C ARG A 371 3.74 -12.95 -7.87
N PRO A 372 4.07 -12.42 -6.68
CA PRO A 372 3.31 -11.35 -6.05
C PRO A 372 3.42 -10.05 -6.85
N HIS A 373 2.30 -9.37 -7.12
CA HIS A 373 2.31 -8.13 -7.92
C HIS A 373 3.09 -6.99 -7.27
N ALA A 374 3.12 -6.92 -5.93
CA ALA A 374 4.03 -6.02 -5.21
C ALA A 374 5.48 -6.22 -5.68
N ASN A 375 5.94 -7.48 -5.74
CA ASN A 375 7.28 -7.80 -6.18
C ASN A 375 7.50 -7.61 -7.69
N GLU A 376 6.46 -7.75 -8.50
CA GLU A 376 6.52 -7.42 -9.94
C GLU A 376 6.71 -5.92 -10.18
N ALA A 377 6.24 -5.06 -9.27
CA ALA A 377 6.38 -3.62 -9.34
C ALA A 377 7.61 -3.15 -8.55
N SER A 378 8.75 -3.00 -9.23
CA SER A 378 9.98 -2.46 -8.64
C SER A 378 10.46 -3.21 -7.40
N GLY A 379 10.23 -4.53 -7.34
CA GLY A 379 10.69 -5.39 -6.24
C GLY A 379 10.04 -5.09 -4.89
N SER A 380 8.91 -4.38 -4.88
CA SER A 380 8.25 -3.88 -3.66
C SER A 380 7.72 -5.00 -2.76
N ASP A 381 7.58 -4.66 -1.47
CA ASP A 381 6.88 -5.46 -0.45
C ASP A 381 5.66 -4.71 0.08
N MET A 382 4.93 -5.28 1.04
CA MET A 382 3.72 -4.67 1.60
C MET A 382 3.94 -4.19 3.05
N ASP A 383 5.16 -3.79 3.41
CA ASP A 383 5.52 -3.36 4.78
C ASP A 383 5.19 -1.88 5.08
N GLY A 384 4.56 -1.21 4.11
CA GLY A 384 4.15 0.20 4.15
C GLY A 384 4.35 0.96 2.84
N ASP A 385 4.72 0.26 1.76
CA ASP A 385 4.85 0.86 0.44
C ASP A 385 3.52 1.45 -0.06
N VAL A 386 3.65 2.59 -0.75
CA VAL A 386 2.53 3.29 -1.40
C VAL A 386 2.61 3.06 -2.90
N TYR A 387 1.53 2.55 -3.46
CA TYR A 387 1.45 2.21 -4.88
C TYR A 387 0.76 3.31 -5.68
N PHE A 388 1.27 3.55 -6.89
CA PHE A 388 0.56 4.27 -7.92
C PHE A 388 -0.52 3.35 -8.50
N VAL A 389 -1.77 3.80 -8.45
CA VAL A 389 -2.91 3.09 -9.06
C VAL A 389 -3.75 4.09 -9.83
N ALA A 390 -3.86 3.90 -11.14
CA ALA A 390 -4.66 4.75 -12.02
C ALA A 390 -5.66 3.93 -12.82
N TRP A 391 -6.90 4.41 -12.89
CA TRP A 391 -8.00 3.77 -13.65
C TRP A 391 -8.56 4.70 -14.75
N ASP A 392 -7.83 5.77 -15.08
CA ASP A 392 -8.11 6.60 -16.27
C ASP A 392 -7.79 5.76 -17.51
N GLN A 393 -8.81 5.52 -18.34
CA GLN A 393 -8.69 4.66 -19.52
C GLN A 393 -7.69 5.22 -20.54
N ARG A 394 -7.44 6.54 -20.54
CA ARG A 394 -6.45 7.17 -21.40
C ARG A 394 -5.02 6.81 -21.03
N LEU A 395 -4.78 6.38 -19.79
CA LEU A 395 -3.46 5.97 -19.30
C LEU A 395 -3.20 4.47 -19.47
N LEU A 396 -4.16 3.71 -19.98
CA LEU A 396 -3.94 2.30 -20.26
C LEU A 396 -3.12 2.16 -21.55
N PRO A 397 -1.95 1.51 -21.51
CA PRO A 397 -1.19 1.19 -22.71
C PRO A 397 -2.04 0.39 -23.71
N PRO A 398 -2.03 0.78 -25.00
CA PRO A 398 -2.85 0.13 -26.03
C PRO A 398 -2.48 -1.34 -26.25
N GLY A 399 -1.28 -1.76 -25.85
CA GLY A 399 -0.86 -3.16 -25.90
C GLY A 399 -1.65 -4.11 -25.01
N GLY A 400 -2.42 -3.59 -24.03
CA GLY A 400 -3.36 -4.37 -23.21
C GLY A 400 -2.73 -5.45 -22.32
N ARG A 401 -1.40 -5.51 -22.24
CA ARG A 401 -0.64 -6.49 -21.46
C ARG A 401 0.57 -5.86 -20.78
N SER A 402 0.90 -6.36 -19.60
CA SER A 402 2.14 -5.96 -18.90
C SER A 402 3.37 -6.50 -19.64
N SER A 403 4.46 -5.73 -19.64
CA SER A 403 5.78 -6.26 -19.99
C SER A 403 6.27 -7.25 -18.94
N GLU A 404 7.27 -8.08 -19.25
CA GLU A 404 7.85 -8.98 -18.25
C GLU A 404 8.48 -8.17 -17.09
N PRO A 405 8.17 -8.50 -15.83
CA PRO A 405 8.76 -7.81 -14.69
C PRO A 405 10.24 -8.16 -14.54
N MET A 406 11.06 -7.20 -14.10
CA MET A 406 12.47 -7.44 -13.84
C MET A 406 12.64 -8.43 -12.68
N ASP A 407 13.75 -9.17 -12.67
CA ASP A 407 14.11 -9.99 -11.51
C ASP A 407 14.73 -9.09 -10.43
N TYR A 408 14.04 -9.01 -9.29
CA TYR A 408 14.45 -8.24 -8.12
C TYR A 408 14.99 -9.14 -7.00
N GLN A 409 15.30 -10.41 -7.29
CA GLN A 409 15.83 -11.27 -6.26
C GLN A 409 17.15 -10.72 -5.71
N PRO A 410 17.27 -10.57 -4.38
CA PRO A 410 18.47 -10.04 -3.77
C PRO A 410 19.66 -10.97 -4.05
N ALA A 411 20.86 -10.37 -4.17
CA ALA A 411 22.10 -11.12 -4.26
C ALA A 411 22.21 -12.18 -3.14
N LYS A 412 22.84 -13.31 -3.45
CA LYS A 412 22.97 -14.46 -2.53
C LYS A 412 23.58 -14.02 -1.19
N LYS A 413 23.07 -14.57 -0.10
CA LYS A 413 23.59 -14.31 1.25
C LYS A 413 24.98 -14.92 1.37
N ASP A 414 26.00 -14.08 1.49
CA ASP A 414 27.33 -14.56 1.89
C ASP A 414 27.31 -14.93 3.38
N GLY A 415 27.85 -16.11 3.71
CA GLY A 415 27.95 -16.66 5.07
C GLY A 415 28.98 -15.93 5.94
N ARG A 416 28.89 -14.60 6.02
CA ARG A 416 29.79 -13.73 6.78
C ARG A 416 29.62 -13.93 8.28
N ALA A 417 30.68 -13.60 9.03
CA ALA A 417 30.65 -13.47 10.49
C ALA A 417 29.71 -12.35 10.97
N ALA A 418 29.56 -12.20 12.30
CA ALA A 418 28.75 -11.14 12.88
C ALA A 418 29.22 -9.74 12.45
N VAL A 419 28.26 -8.86 12.13
CA VAL A 419 28.54 -7.48 11.74
C VAL A 419 29.09 -6.70 12.94
N THR A 420 30.17 -5.97 12.72
CA THR A 420 30.79 -5.08 13.72
C THR A 420 30.32 -3.64 13.55
N MET A 421 30.38 -2.83 14.60
CA MET A 421 30.03 -1.40 14.50
C MET A 421 30.95 -0.61 13.58
N THR A 422 32.23 -1.00 13.49
CA THR A 422 33.18 -0.38 12.54
C THR A 422 32.72 -0.58 11.09
N GLU A 423 32.24 -1.77 10.73
CA GLU A 423 31.70 -2.03 9.40
C GLU A 423 30.44 -1.21 9.13
N VAL A 424 29.59 -1.03 10.14
CA VAL A 424 28.39 -0.19 10.03
C VAL A 424 28.76 1.28 9.82
N HIS A 425 29.76 1.80 10.54
CA HIS A 425 30.24 3.18 10.34
C HIS A 425 30.79 3.38 8.93
N LEU A 426 31.63 2.44 8.45
CA LEU A 426 32.17 2.49 7.10
C LEU A 426 31.05 2.40 6.05
N PHE A 427 30.04 1.56 6.28
CA PHE A 427 28.88 1.46 5.40
C PHE A 427 28.10 2.78 5.33
N PHE A 428 27.90 3.50 6.44
CA PHE A 428 27.22 4.80 6.41
C PHE A 428 28.03 5.85 5.64
N VAL A 429 29.34 5.91 5.85
CA VAL A 429 30.22 6.84 5.10
C VAL A 429 30.18 6.53 3.62
N ASP A 430 30.32 5.24 3.25
CA ASP A 430 30.26 4.79 1.87
C ASP A 430 28.90 5.11 1.23
N HIS A 431 27.80 4.80 1.92
CA HIS A 431 26.45 5.09 1.45
C HIS A 431 26.22 6.60 1.25
N MET A 432 26.69 7.46 2.17
CA MET A 432 26.56 8.91 2.03
C MET A 432 27.34 9.48 0.84
N LEU A 433 28.47 8.86 0.47
CA LEU A 433 29.30 9.28 -0.65
C LEU A 433 28.81 8.72 -1.99
N ASN A 434 28.21 7.53 -1.98
CA ASN A 434 27.91 6.74 -3.16
C ASN A 434 26.41 6.51 -3.40
N ASP A 435 25.51 7.16 -2.66
CA ASP A 435 24.07 7.08 -2.95
C ASP A 435 23.75 7.68 -4.33
N SER A 436 23.59 6.80 -5.30
CA SER A 436 23.46 7.13 -6.71
C SER A 436 22.04 6.93 -7.23
N VAL A 437 21.09 6.44 -6.41
CA VAL A 437 19.73 6.07 -6.89
C VAL A 437 19.05 7.25 -7.58
N GLY A 438 19.12 8.45 -6.99
CA GLY A 438 18.56 9.66 -7.60
C GLY A 438 19.25 10.05 -8.91
N ILE A 439 20.56 9.87 -8.99
CA ILE A 439 21.35 10.15 -10.20
C ILE A 439 20.99 9.15 -11.30
N ILE A 440 20.90 7.86 -10.98
CA ILE A 440 20.50 6.79 -11.90
C ILE A 440 19.07 7.04 -12.41
N CYS A 441 18.13 7.41 -11.53
CA CYS A 441 16.76 7.73 -11.93
C CYS A 441 16.70 8.90 -12.92
N ASN A 442 17.48 9.95 -12.70
CA ASN A 442 17.55 11.10 -13.60
C ASN A 442 18.22 10.75 -14.93
N ALA A 443 19.33 10.00 -14.88
CA ALA A 443 20.02 9.52 -16.07
C ALA A 443 19.09 8.65 -16.92
N HIS A 444 18.36 7.73 -16.29
CA HIS A 444 17.40 6.86 -16.94
C HIS A 444 16.35 7.65 -17.73
N VAL A 445 15.73 8.65 -17.10
CA VAL A 445 14.75 9.52 -17.79
C VAL A 445 15.37 10.23 -18.99
N VAL A 446 16.59 10.77 -18.85
CA VAL A 446 17.29 11.46 -19.96
C VAL A 446 17.61 10.49 -21.10
N HIS A 447 18.03 9.26 -20.78
CA HIS A 447 18.32 8.23 -21.78
C HIS A 447 17.05 7.77 -22.49
N ALA A 448 15.96 7.54 -21.74
CA ALA A 448 14.68 7.14 -22.30
C ALA A 448 14.12 8.24 -23.23
N ASP A 449 14.15 9.50 -22.82
CA ASP A 449 13.63 10.63 -23.62
C ASP A 449 14.38 10.82 -24.95
N ARG A 450 15.67 10.44 -25.01
CA ARG A 450 16.50 10.54 -26.23
C ARG A 450 16.37 9.33 -27.14
N SER A 451 15.93 8.19 -26.61
CA SER A 451 15.87 6.94 -27.35
C SER A 451 14.52 6.77 -28.03
N PRO A 452 14.46 6.40 -29.32
CA PRO A 452 13.21 6.05 -29.96
C PRO A 452 12.57 4.77 -29.36
N MET A 453 13.32 3.99 -28.57
CA MET A 453 12.79 2.83 -27.84
C MET A 453 12.32 3.17 -26.42
N GLY A 454 12.43 4.44 -26.00
CA GLY A 454 12.08 4.86 -24.65
C GLY A 454 12.83 4.07 -23.59
N ALA A 455 12.14 3.64 -22.54
CA ALA A 455 12.71 2.81 -21.47
C ALA A 455 13.02 1.35 -21.88
N PHE A 456 12.69 0.91 -23.09
CA PHE A 456 13.20 -0.36 -23.63
C PHE A 456 14.65 -0.27 -24.11
N ASP A 457 15.24 0.93 -24.13
CA ASP A 457 16.64 1.10 -24.49
C ASP A 457 17.57 0.25 -23.59
N PRO A 458 18.56 -0.48 -24.16
CA PRO A 458 19.50 -1.27 -23.36
C PRO A 458 20.21 -0.48 -22.25
N ALA A 459 20.48 0.81 -22.47
CA ALA A 459 21.05 1.68 -21.44
C ALA A 459 20.06 1.88 -20.29
N CYS A 460 18.77 2.10 -20.59
CA CYS A 460 17.72 2.23 -19.59
C CYS A 460 17.54 0.92 -18.79
N ILE A 461 17.54 -0.23 -19.47
CA ILE A 461 17.46 -1.54 -18.80
C ILE A 461 18.66 -1.78 -17.88
N THR A 462 19.86 -1.34 -18.29
CA THR A 462 21.07 -1.44 -17.45
C THR A 462 20.94 -0.55 -16.21
N LEU A 463 20.54 0.71 -16.38
CA LEU A 463 20.29 1.64 -15.28
C LEU A 463 19.20 1.13 -14.32
N ALA A 464 18.14 0.52 -14.85
CA ALA A 464 17.09 -0.08 -14.03
C ALA A 464 17.61 -1.24 -13.15
N ARG A 465 18.54 -2.05 -13.66
CA ARG A 465 19.21 -3.11 -12.90
C ARG A 465 20.18 -2.57 -11.85
N GLU A 466 20.87 -1.47 -12.14
CA GLU A 466 21.78 -0.82 -11.18
C GLU A 466 21.04 -0.11 -10.04
N ALA A 467 19.81 0.34 -10.27
CA ALA A 467 18.97 0.96 -9.26
C ALA A 467 18.27 -0.05 -8.32
N ALA A 468 18.26 -1.34 -8.67
CA ALA A 468 17.61 -2.42 -7.93
C ALA A 468 18.57 -3.11 -6.96
#